data_AF-A0A1Y0G589-F1
#
_entry.id   AF-A0A1Y0G589-F1
#
_cell.length_a   1.000
_cell.length_b   1.000
_cell.length_c   1.000
_cell.angle_alpha   90.00
_cell.angle_beta   90.00
_cell.angle_gamma   90.00
#
_symmetry.space_group_name_H-M   'P 1'
#
loop_
_entity.id
_entity.type
_entity.pdbx_description
1 polymer ?
#
loop_
_entity_poly.entity_id
_entity_poly.type
_entity_poly.pdbx_seq_one_letter_code
_entity_poly.pdbx_strand_id
1 'polypeptide(L)'
;MSLWEDFLDDVFGHPNKPGTVMICFVNRYLEGMDGIKYKIKYDSHEKSGVTSAENYCIELIPTSFNPIQTFVWSRQAKAYKKLDDVVAEPRRKKLVRKMLKTFKVPGRTDKLPNTQPNRRPDKPAPALPHGPSPTDPQGIKPDQTNNENGQPQAKPKRPVPEEITVGKLRKIFPKNHKGNSTDQHLQEVVDELNTDLPKYKLDTPVRQAHFFGQVKQEAGALLSGAAESLNYDAKGLKATFGSYYKNHPNEALQDGRSPTRKANQEAIANKVYGPPDSKHLGNTEPGDGWRFRGRGMKQITGRDNYDAFRTNHKELWGMSVDFVASPDKVSEMPYAVRSAVVF
;
A
#
# COMPACT_ATOMS: atom_id res chain seq x y z
N MET A 1 -16.64 18.24 22.48
CA MET A 1 -15.36 17.50 22.58
C MET A 1 -15.55 15.99 22.75
N SER A 2 -16.76 15.45 22.97
CA SER A 2 -16.98 14.02 23.31
C SER A 2 -17.21 13.06 22.12
N LEU A 3 -17.75 13.50 20.97
CA LEU A 3 -18.06 12.59 19.84
C LEU A 3 -16.84 12.17 18.99
N TRP A 4 -15.69 12.82 19.19
CA TRP A 4 -14.45 12.55 18.47
C TRP A 4 -13.58 11.51 19.18
N GLU A 5 -13.68 11.44 20.51
CA GLU A 5 -13.01 10.43 21.34
C GLU A 5 -13.66 9.07 21.08
N ASP A 6 -14.98 8.97 21.23
CA ASP A 6 -15.74 7.72 21.05
C ASP A 6 -15.53 7.06 19.66
N PHE A 7 -15.43 7.85 18.58
CA PHE A 7 -15.20 7.34 17.22
C PHE A 7 -13.75 6.87 16.99
N LEU A 8 -12.76 7.54 17.57
CA LEU A 8 -11.36 7.13 17.45
C LEU A 8 -11.07 5.91 18.33
N ASP A 9 -11.82 5.74 19.41
CA ASP A 9 -11.73 4.60 20.32
C ASP A 9 -12.22 3.30 19.66
N ASP A 10 -13.28 3.39 18.86
CA ASP A 10 -13.87 2.28 18.13
C ASP A 10 -13.02 1.84 16.91
N VAL A 11 -12.35 2.78 16.22
CA VAL A 11 -11.61 2.51 14.98
C VAL A 11 -10.11 2.26 15.20
N PHE A 12 -9.48 2.94 16.15
CA PHE A 12 -8.01 2.93 16.31
C PHE A 12 -7.53 2.56 17.71
N GLY A 13 -8.43 2.52 18.70
CA GLY A 13 -8.10 2.48 20.12
C GLY A 13 -7.46 3.79 20.58
N HIS A 14 -7.73 4.18 21.83
CA HIS A 14 -7.24 5.44 22.40
C HIS A 14 -5.71 5.60 22.24
N PRO A 15 -5.18 6.82 22.00
CA PRO A 15 -3.75 7.11 21.89
C PRO A 15 -2.90 6.65 23.09
N ASN A 16 -3.53 6.55 24.27
CA ASN A 16 -2.90 6.12 25.52
C ASN A 16 -3.25 4.67 25.90
N LYS A 17 -3.93 3.91 25.04
CA LYS A 17 -4.22 2.50 25.28
C LYS A 17 -3.21 1.61 24.54
N PRO A 18 -2.67 0.59 25.21
CA PRO A 18 -1.73 -0.32 24.57
C PRO A 18 -2.46 -1.24 23.58
N GLY A 19 -1.80 -1.56 22.47
CA GLY A 19 -2.32 -2.54 21.51
C GLY A 19 -2.23 -3.98 22.02
N THR A 20 -3.01 -4.88 21.42
CA THR A 20 -2.98 -6.32 21.71
C THR A 20 -1.58 -6.90 21.53
N VAL A 21 -1.14 -7.72 22.49
CA VAL A 21 0.14 -8.42 22.41
C VAL A 21 -0.12 -9.92 22.29
N MET A 22 0.48 -10.56 21.29
CA MET A 22 0.43 -12.00 21.11
C MET A 22 1.81 -12.60 21.37
N ILE A 23 1.94 -13.42 22.41
CA ILE A 23 3.19 -14.06 22.80
C ILE A 23 3.16 -15.52 22.34
N CYS A 24 4.03 -15.88 21.40
CA CYS A 24 4.15 -17.24 20.88
C CYS A 24 5.44 -17.91 21.39
N PHE A 25 5.33 -19.12 21.93
CA PHE A 25 6.48 -19.93 22.32
C PHE A 25 6.90 -20.81 21.14
N VAL A 26 8.13 -20.58 20.65
CA VAL A 26 8.62 -21.23 19.43
C VAL A 26 10.02 -21.82 19.62
N ASN A 27 10.33 -22.84 18.83
CA ASN A 27 11.67 -23.42 18.79
C ASN A 27 12.61 -22.58 17.89
N ARG A 28 13.85 -23.04 17.70
CA ARG A 28 14.85 -22.38 16.85
C ARG A 28 14.47 -22.31 15.36
N TYR A 29 13.50 -23.09 14.92
CA TYR A 29 12.97 -23.14 13.56
C TYR A 29 11.64 -22.37 13.41
N LEU A 30 11.24 -21.62 14.45
CA LEU A 30 9.98 -20.85 14.53
C LEU A 30 8.70 -21.70 14.57
N GLU A 31 8.83 -23.00 14.85
CA GLU A 31 7.69 -23.89 15.03
C GLU A 31 7.13 -23.76 16.45
N GLY A 32 5.81 -23.89 16.58
CA GLY A 32 5.11 -23.83 17.87
C GLY A 32 5.55 -24.94 18.82
N MET A 33 5.71 -24.59 20.10
CA MET A 33 6.14 -25.55 21.12
C MET A 33 4.95 -26.04 21.94
N ASP A 34 4.85 -27.36 22.07
CA ASP A 34 3.91 -28.06 22.95
C ASP A 34 4.52 -28.30 24.35
N GLY A 35 3.67 -28.32 25.38
CA GLY A 35 4.05 -28.71 26.74
C GLY A 35 4.78 -27.64 27.54
N ILE A 36 4.88 -26.40 27.04
CA ILE A 36 5.48 -25.30 27.78
C ILE A 36 4.50 -24.80 28.83
N LYS A 37 4.80 -25.04 30.11
CA LYS A 37 4.10 -24.41 31.23
C LYS A 37 4.55 -22.96 31.33
N TYR A 38 3.61 -22.02 31.17
CA TYR A 38 3.89 -20.59 31.20
C TYR A 38 3.10 -19.89 32.30
N LYS A 39 3.60 -18.73 32.69
CA LYS A 39 2.93 -17.74 33.53
C LYS A 39 3.25 -16.36 32.97
N ILE A 40 2.23 -15.57 32.65
CA ILE A 40 2.34 -14.23 32.10
C ILE A 40 1.64 -13.26 33.06
N LYS A 41 2.33 -12.21 33.49
CA LYS A 41 1.80 -11.19 34.39
C LYS A 41 1.76 -9.84 33.68
N TYR A 42 0.62 -9.16 33.76
CA TYR A 42 0.40 -7.83 33.19
C TYR A 42 -0.79 -7.17 33.89
N ASP A 43 -0.75 -5.86 34.16
CA ASP A 43 -1.90 -5.09 34.68
C ASP A 43 -2.68 -5.76 35.82
N SER A 44 -1.99 -6.33 36.81
CA SER A 44 -2.55 -7.11 37.93
C SER A 44 -3.24 -8.43 37.55
N HIS A 45 -3.23 -8.81 36.28
CA HIS A 45 -3.67 -10.09 35.77
C HIS A 45 -2.52 -11.09 35.71
N GLU A 46 -2.85 -12.37 35.94
CA GLU A 46 -1.94 -13.48 35.72
C GLU A 46 -2.63 -14.52 34.82
N LYS A 47 -2.03 -14.80 33.66
CA LYS A 47 -2.47 -15.86 32.74
C LYS A 47 -1.44 -16.98 32.79
N SER A 48 -1.88 -18.17 33.15
CA SER A 48 -1.02 -19.36 33.21
C SER A 48 -1.67 -20.52 32.47
N GLY A 49 -0.85 -21.48 32.04
CA GLY A 49 -1.33 -22.61 31.27
C GLY A 49 -0.20 -23.45 30.74
N VAL A 50 -0.56 -24.41 29.89
CA VAL A 50 0.38 -25.24 29.14
C VAL A 50 0.05 -25.07 27.67
N THR A 51 1.07 -24.81 26.86
CA THR A 51 0.92 -24.71 25.40
C THR A 51 0.64 -26.08 24.78
N SER A 52 -0.01 -26.08 23.62
CA SER A 52 -0.16 -27.24 22.73
C SER A 52 0.30 -26.89 21.32
N ALA A 53 0.38 -27.88 20.42
CA ALA A 53 0.72 -27.67 19.02
C ALA A 53 -0.20 -26.64 18.32
N GLU A 54 -1.47 -26.58 18.71
CA GLU A 54 -2.47 -25.65 18.18
C GLU A 54 -2.56 -24.34 18.98
N ASN A 55 -2.19 -24.37 20.27
CA ASN A 55 -2.32 -23.25 21.20
C ASN A 55 -0.98 -22.87 21.84
N TYR A 56 0.00 -22.50 21.01
CA TYR A 56 1.32 -22.03 21.46
C TYR A 56 1.47 -20.50 21.49
N CYS A 57 0.44 -19.78 21.01
CA CYS A 57 0.35 -18.32 21.00
C CYS A 57 -0.72 -17.84 21.98
N ILE A 58 -0.32 -16.95 22.90
CA ILE A 58 -1.20 -16.41 23.93
C ILE A 58 -1.49 -14.95 23.63
N GLU A 59 -2.75 -14.65 23.34
CA GLU A 59 -3.24 -13.28 23.18
C GLU A 59 -3.48 -12.62 24.55
N LEU A 60 -3.04 -11.36 24.63
CA LEU A 60 -3.10 -10.49 25.81
C LEU A 60 -3.65 -9.13 25.39
N ILE A 61 -4.54 -8.57 26.21
CA ILE A 61 -5.14 -7.25 25.99
C ILE A 61 -4.74 -6.36 27.18
N PRO A 62 -3.51 -5.83 27.20
CA PRO A 62 -3.05 -4.96 28.27
C PRO A 62 -3.80 -3.63 28.30
N THR A 63 -4.03 -3.11 29.50
CA THR A 63 -4.63 -1.80 29.76
C THR A 63 -3.59 -0.72 30.07
N SER A 64 -2.33 -1.10 30.32
CA SER A 64 -1.21 -0.16 30.49
C SER A 64 0.04 -0.54 29.69
N PHE A 65 0.97 0.41 29.54
CA PHE A 65 2.28 0.16 28.91
C PHE A 65 3.29 -0.47 29.87
N ASN A 66 2.86 -0.92 31.05
CA ASN A 66 3.73 -1.60 31.97
C ASN A 66 4.29 -2.89 31.33
N PRO A 67 5.54 -3.27 31.65
CA PRO A 67 6.15 -4.43 31.05
C PRO A 67 5.36 -5.71 31.35
N ILE A 68 4.96 -6.43 30.30
CA ILE A 68 4.37 -7.75 30.38
C ILE A 68 5.49 -8.74 30.71
N GLN A 69 5.40 -9.35 31.88
CA GLN A 69 6.41 -10.27 32.39
C GLN A 69 6.03 -11.69 32.00
N THR A 70 6.90 -12.36 31.25
CA THR A 70 6.68 -13.73 30.79
C THR A 70 7.60 -14.70 31.53
N PHE A 71 7.06 -15.79 32.04
CA PHE A 71 7.79 -16.83 32.74
C PHE A 71 7.48 -18.20 32.15
N VAL A 72 8.48 -19.08 32.11
CA VAL A 72 8.33 -20.47 31.68
C VAL A 72 8.92 -21.42 32.72
N TRP A 73 8.27 -22.56 32.96
CA TRP A 73 8.76 -23.56 33.91
C TRP A 73 10.02 -24.25 33.38
N SER A 74 11.11 -24.18 34.16
CA SER A 74 12.33 -24.94 33.90
C SER A 74 12.31 -26.23 34.73
N ARG A 75 12.32 -27.39 34.05
CA ARG A 75 12.45 -28.69 34.72
C ARG A 75 13.79 -28.85 35.44
N GLN A 76 14.87 -28.31 34.86
CA GLN A 76 16.22 -28.39 35.43
C GLN A 76 16.35 -27.56 36.71
N ALA A 77 15.81 -26.34 36.71
CA ALA A 77 15.86 -25.45 37.89
C ALA A 77 14.70 -25.69 38.87
N LYS A 78 13.72 -26.55 38.50
CA LYS A 78 12.46 -26.77 39.23
C LYS A 78 11.76 -25.47 39.63
N ALA A 79 11.83 -24.46 38.77
CA ALA A 79 11.33 -23.12 39.04
C ALA A 79 10.92 -22.41 37.74
N TYR A 80 10.09 -21.37 37.87
CA TYR A 80 9.77 -20.48 36.76
C TYR A 80 10.97 -19.56 36.44
N LYS A 81 11.39 -19.54 35.18
CA LYS A 81 12.41 -18.63 34.67
C LYS A 81 11.75 -17.48 33.93
N LYS A 82 12.11 -16.26 34.29
CA LYS A 82 11.67 -15.04 33.59
C LYS A 82 12.34 -14.95 32.21
N LEU A 83 11.57 -14.59 31.20
CA LEU A 83 12.04 -14.24 29.86
C LEU A 83 12.07 -12.71 29.69
N ASP A 84 12.56 -12.22 28.56
CA ASP A 84 12.57 -10.76 28.30
C ASP A 84 11.16 -10.17 28.43
N ASP A 85 11.07 -8.98 28.98
CA ASP A 85 9.79 -8.31 29.12
C ASP A 85 9.26 -7.88 27.74
N VAL A 86 7.94 -7.74 27.65
CA VAL A 86 7.27 -7.26 26.45
C VAL A 86 6.51 -5.99 26.76
N VAL A 87 6.80 -4.92 26.05
CA VAL A 87 6.03 -3.69 26.12
C VAL A 87 5.12 -3.62 24.90
N ALA A 88 3.84 -3.41 25.17
CA ALA A 88 2.83 -3.19 24.14
C ALA A 88 3.15 -1.90 23.36
N GLU A 89 2.81 -1.89 22.07
CA GLU A 89 2.99 -0.71 21.24
C GLU A 89 1.69 0.09 21.16
N PRO A 90 1.76 1.43 21.14
CA PRO A 90 0.57 2.24 20.93
C PRO A 90 -0.07 1.87 19.59
N ARG A 91 -1.38 1.59 19.59
CA ARG A 91 -2.19 1.42 18.37
C ARG A 91 -1.80 0.24 17.44
N ARG A 92 -0.99 -0.73 17.89
CA ARG A 92 -0.54 -1.85 17.02
C ARG A 92 -0.64 -3.20 17.70
N LYS A 93 -1.16 -4.20 16.97
CA LYS A 93 -1.02 -5.60 17.35
C LYS A 93 0.45 -5.98 17.28
N LYS A 94 0.99 -6.46 18.39
CA LYS A 94 2.41 -6.84 18.49
C LYS A 94 2.53 -8.35 18.64
N LEU A 95 3.11 -8.99 17.62
CA LEU A 95 3.47 -10.40 17.68
C LEU A 95 4.89 -10.53 18.26
N VAL A 96 5.02 -11.25 19.38
CA VAL A 96 6.31 -11.53 20.02
C VAL A 96 6.57 -13.02 20.03
N ARG A 97 7.69 -13.43 19.43
CA ARG A 97 8.14 -14.82 19.43
C ARG A 97 9.18 -15.01 20.52
N LYS A 98 8.85 -15.81 21.54
CA LYS A 98 9.77 -16.22 22.61
C LYS A 98 10.43 -17.53 22.20
N MET A 99 11.65 -17.43 21.68
CA MET A 99 12.43 -18.58 21.25
C MET A 99 13.04 -19.30 22.46
N LEU A 100 12.69 -20.56 22.68
CA LEU A 100 13.24 -21.38 23.77
C LEU A 100 14.29 -22.36 23.23
N LYS A 101 15.53 -22.21 23.68
CA LYS A 101 16.68 -23.02 23.22
C LYS A 101 16.75 -24.42 23.88
N THR A 102 15.87 -24.72 24.84
CA THR A 102 16.07 -25.81 25.82
C THR A 102 15.14 -27.02 25.70
N PHE A 103 14.31 -27.12 24.67
CA PHE A 103 13.53 -28.35 24.44
C PHE A 103 14.07 -29.05 23.20
N LYS A 104 14.82 -30.14 23.42
CA LYS A 104 15.05 -31.14 22.38
C LYS A 104 13.68 -31.69 22.01
N VAL A 105 13.15 -31.32 20.85
CA VAL A 105 12.05 -32.05 20.23
C VAL A 105 12.58 -33.46 19.99
N PRO A 106 11.93 -34.54 20.49
CA PRO A 106 12.27 -35.90 20.09
C PRO A 106 11.69 -36.13 18.68
N GLY A 107 12.27 -35.46 17.68
CA GLY A 107 11.93 -35.66 16.27
C GLY A 107 12.94 -36.61 15.65
N ARG A 108 12.50 -37.82 15.28
CA ARG A 108 13.23 -38.70 14.36
C ARG A 108 13.52 -37.91 13.08
N THR A 109 14.78 -37.60 12.84
CA THR A 109 15.26 -37.16 11.53
C THR A 109 15.58 -38.39 10.69
N ASP A 110 14.78 -38.65 9.66
CA ASP A 110 15.23 -39.49 8.55
C ASP A 110 16.39 -38.77 7.85
N LYS A 111 17.51 -39.47 7.67
CA LYS A 111 18.70 -38.91 6.99
C LYS A 111 18.40 -38.71 5.51
N LEU A 112 18.58 -37.49 5.01
CA LEU A 112 18.62 -37.22 3.57
C LEU A 112 19.91 -37.83 2.96
N PRO A 113 19.86 -38.43 1.76
CA PRO A 113 21.03 -38.99 1.10
C PRO A 113 22.03 -37.88 0.73
N ASN A 114 23.29 -38.15 1.05
CA ASN A 114 24.41 -37.25 0.81
C ASN A 114 24.89 -37.41 -0.64
N THR A 115 24.56 -36.48 -1.54
CA THR A 115 25.30 -36.26 -2.79
C THR A 115 24.82 -35.02 -3.53
N GLN A 116 25.61 -33.93 -3.49
CA GLN A 116 26.09 -33.24 -4.70
C GLN A 116 27.14 -32.17 -4.29
N PRO A 117 28.29 -32.09 -4.99
CA PRO A 117 29.35 -31.15 -4.65
C PRO A 117 29.05 -29.73 -5.14
N ASN A 118 29.21 -28.75 -4.24
CA ASN A 118 29.15 -27.32 -4.55
C ASN A 118 30.29 -26.94 -5.52
N ARG A 119 29.99 -26.75 -6.80
CA ARG A 119 30.81 -25.91 -7.70
C ARG A 119 29.99 -24.72 -8.18
N ARG A 120 30.54 -23.53 -7.96
CA ARG A 120 30.01 -22.25 -8.44
C ARG A 120 30.44 -22.04 -9.90
N PRO A 121 29.56 -21.68 -10.84
CA PRO A 121 29.95 -21.42 -12.22
C PRO A 121 30.74 -20.11 -12.37
N ASP A 122 31.79 -20.11 -13.20
CA ASP A 122 32.73 -18.99 -13.42
C ASP A 122 32.22 -17.86 -14.35
N LYS A 123 30.91 -17.82 -14.68
CA LYS A 123 30.34 -16.79 -15.56
C LYS A 123 29.01 -16.24 -15.02
N PRO A 124 28.79 -14.91 -14.99
CA PRO A 124 27.49 -14.35 -14.64
C PRO A 124 26.43 -14.83 -15.63
N ALA A 125 25.28 -15.28 -15.13
CA ALA A 125 24.14 -15.61 -15.98
C ALA A 125 23.66 -14.35 -16.74
N PRO A 126 23.25 -14.46 -18.01
CA PRO A 126 22.61 -13.36 -18.72
C PRO A 126 21.36 -12.90 -17.98
N ALA A 127 21.04 -11.60 -18.04
CA ALA A 127 19.79 -11.08 -17.50
C ALA A 127 18.60 -11.78 -18.18
N LEU A 128 17.70 -12.35 -17.37
CA LEU A 128 16.49 -12.98 -17.86
C LEU A 128 15.59 -11.92 -18.52
N PRO A 129 14.92 -12.24 -19.64
CA PRO A 129 13.93 -11.34 -20.24
C PRO A 129 12.79 -11.06 -19.25
N HIS A 130 12.17 -9.88 -19.36
CA HIS A 130 10.99 -9.52 -18.57
C HIS A 130 9.91 -10.59 -18.76
N GLY A 131 9.67 -11.38 -17.73
CA GLY A 131 8.61 -12.39 -17.72
C GLY A 131 7.23 -11.73 -17.79
N PRO A 132 6.20 -12.45 -18.26
CA PRO A 132 4.83 -11.95 -18.20
C PRO A 132 4.47 -11.59 -16.76
N SER A 133 3.66 -10.53 -16.61
CA SER A 133 3.09 -10.16 -15.32
C SER A 133 2.42 -11.39 -14.67
N PRO A 134 2.56 -11.60 -13.36
CA PRO A 134 1.96 -12.75 -12.70
C PRO A 134 0.45 -12.77 -12.92
N THR A 135 -0.04 -13.77 -13.65
CA THR A 135 -1.47 -14.05 -13.81
C THR A 135 -2.04 -14.81 -12.62
N ASP A 136 -1.19 -15.22 -11.67
CA ASP A 136 -1.61 -15.90 -10.45
C ASP A 136 -1.80 -14.91 -9.28
N PRO A 137 -2.82 -15.12 -8.43
CA PRO A 137 -2.93 -14.40 -7.17
C PRO A 137 -1.66 -14.66 -6.36
N GLN A 138 -0.96 -13.59 -6.00
CA GLN A 138 0.31 -13.58 -5.27
C GLN A 138 0.21 -14.32 -3.93
N GLY A 139 0.33 -15.65 -3.96
CA GLY A 139 0.70 -16.49 -2.82
C GLY A 139 -0.31 -16.67 -1.69
N ILE A 140 -1.59 -16.31 -1.85
CA ILE A 140 -2.63 -16.84 -0.94
C ILE A 140 -3.27 -18.03 -1.64
N LYS A 141 -2.77 -19.24 -1.35
CA LYS A 141 -3.63 -20.42 -1.45
C LYS A 141 -4.76 -20.18 -0.44
N PRO A 142 -6.03 -20.09 -0.86
CA PRO A 142 -7.10 -20.07 0.11
C PRO A 142 -7.03 -21.40 0.85
N ASP A 143 -6.75 -21.33 2.14
CA ASP A 143 -6.90 -22.48 3.03
C ASP A 143 -8.35 -22.94 2.85
N GLN A 144 -8.54 -24.10 2.23
CA GLN A 144 -9.85 -24.72 2.16
C GLN A 144 -10.11 -25.30 3.55
N THR A 145 -10.62 -24.47 4.45
CA THR A 145 -11.10 -24.94 5.74
C THR A 145 -12.39 -25.71 5.49
N ASN A 146 -12.28 -27.03 5.42
CA ASN A 146 -13.46 -27.90 5.48
C ASN A 146 -13.90 -28.01 6.94
N ASN A 147 -15.21 -28.08 7.19
CA ASN A 147 -15.71 -28.39 8.53
C ASN A 147 -15.41 -29.86 8.88
N GLU A 148 -15.66 -30.28 10.12
CA GLU A 148 -15.41 -31.64 10.62
C GLU A 148 -16.12 -32.74 9.81
N ASN A 149 -17.08 -32.36 8.95
CA ASN A 149 -17.83 -33.25 8.06
C ASN A 149 -17.35 -33.22 6.59
N GLY A 150 -16.21 -32.57 6.30
CA GLY A 150 -15.64 -32.52 4.96
C GLY A 150 -16.36 -31.59 3.97
N GLN A 151 -17.26 -30.73 4.44
CA GLN A 151 -17.92 -29.72 3.59
C GLN A 151 -17.09 -28.43 3.57
N PRO A 152 -17.00 -27.72 2.41
CA PRO A 152 -16.34 -26.43 2.34
C PRO A 152 -16.99 -25.45 3.33
N GLN A 153 -16.23 -24.93 4.31
CA GLN A 153 -16.75 -23.83 5.11
C GLN A 153 -16.98 -22.64 4.18
N ALA A 154 -18.18 -22.05 4.25
CA ALA A 154 -18.46 -20.81 3.54
C ALA A 154 -17.36 -19.80 3.86
N LYS A 155 -16.74 -19.22 2.82
CA LYS A 155 -15.72 -18.17 2.94
C LYS A 155 -16.16 -17.20 4.05
N PRO A 156 -15.30 -16.83 5.01
CA PRO A 156 -15.68 -15.87 6.03
C PRO A 156 -16.30 -14.68 5.32
N LYS A 157 -17.57 -14.38 5.65
CA LYS A 157 -18.28 -13.22 5.09
C LYS A 157 -17.43 -12.01 5.45
N ARG A 158 -16.63 -11.56 4.48
CA ARG A 158 -15.87 -10.32 4.62
C ARG A 158 -16.91 -9.24 4.87
N PRO A 159 -16.69 -8.36 5.87
CA PRO A 159 -17.63 -7.29 6.13
C PRO A 159 -17.90 -6.57 4.80
N VAL A 160 -19.19 -6.42 4.50
CA VAL A 160 -19.72 -5.75 3.31
C VAL A 160 -18.96 -4.43 3.17
N PRO A 161 -18.47 -4.06 1.97
CA PRO A 161 -17.71 -2.84 1.79
C PRO A 161 -18.54 -1.69 2.31
N GLU A 162 -18.09 -1.04 3.39
CA GLU A 162 -18.67 0.24 3.74
C GLU A 162 -18.46 1.16 2.54
N GLU A 163 -19.55 1.75 2.05
CA GLU A 163 -19.50 2.75 0.99
C GLU A 163 -18.41 3.79 1.28
N ILE A 164 -17.78 4.27 0.21
CA ILE A 164 -16.87 5.41 0.31
C ILE A 164 -17.75 6.61 0.62
N THR A 165 -17.44 7.37 1.67
CA THR A 165 -18.24 8.55 2.05
C THR A 165 -17.40 9.81 1.91
N VAL A 166 -18.06 10.94 1.67
CA VAL A 166 -17.41 12.27 1.70
C VAL A 166 -16.68 12.49 3.03
N GLY A 167 -17.26 12.01 4.14
CA GLY A 167 -16.61 12.05 5.46
C GLY A 167 -15.27 11.30 5.51
N LYS A 168 -15.17 10.13 4.86
CA LYS A 168 -13.91 9.38 4.75
C LYS A 168 -12.91 10.11 3.84
N LEU A 169 -13.34 10.57 2.67
CA LEU A 169 -12.45 11.30 1.76
C LEU A 169 -11.94 12.60 2.37
N ARG A 170 -12.77 13.35 3.08
CA ARG A 170 -12.37 14.58 3.78
C ARG A 170 -11.26 14.33 4.80
N LYS A 171 -11.25 13.18 5.47
CA LYS A 171 -10.17 12.83 6.41
C LYS A 171 -8.84 12.60 5.67
N ILE A 172 -8.89 12.07 4.46
CA ILE A 172 -7.70 11.77 3.63
C ILE A 172 -7.21 13.05 2.93
N PHE A 173 -8.15 13.89 2.46
CA PHE A 173 -7.97 15.10 1.67
C PHE A 173 -8.59 16.33 2.39
N PRO A 174 -7.96 16.83 3.45
CA PRO A 174 -8.59 17.77 4.38
C PRO A 174 -8.70 19.22 3.89
N LYS A 175 -7.93 19.65 2.87
CA LYS A 175 -7.89 21.05 2.40
C LYS A 175 -7.47 21.14 0.93
N ASN A 176 -8.06 22.09 0.21
CA ASN A 176 -7.47 22.62 -1.02
C ASN A 176 -6.82 24.00 -0.81
N HIS A 177 -5.96 24.42 -1.73
CA HIS A 177 -5.08 25.61 -1.64
C HIS A 177 -5.80 26.97 -1.62
N LYS A 178 -7.14 26.97 -1.46
CA LYS A 178 -7.98 28.16 -1.24
C LYS A 178 -8.92 28.03 -0.03
N GLY A 179 -8.73 27.01 0.82
CA GLY A 179 -9.43 26.85 2.09
C GLY A 179 -10.75 26.07 2.05
N ASN A 180 -11.29 25.75 0.87
CA ASN A 180 -12.61 25.12 0.75
C ASN A 180 -12.55 23.77 0.06
N SER A 181 -12.57 22.66 0.81
CA SER A 181 -13.16 21.43 0.28
C SER A 181 -14.54 21.82 -0.27
N THR A 182 -14.72 21.87 -1.59
CA THR A 182 -16.08 21.84 -2.12
C THR A 182 -16.51 20.41 -1.91
N ASP A 183 -17.30 20.18 -0.87
CA ASP A 183 -17.86 18.87 -0.54
C ASP A 183 -18.53 18.23 -1.76
N GLN A 184 -19.03 19.08 -2.66
CA GLN A 184 -19.47 18.75 -4.00
C GLN A 184 -18.43 17.95 -4.82
N HIS A 185 -17.15 18.36 -4.86
CA HIS A 185 -16.10 17.63 -5.59
C HIS A 185 -15.81 16.26 -4.96
N LEU A 186 -15.77 16.20 -3.63
CA LEU A 186 -15.63 14.93 -2.92
C LEU A 186 -16.87 14.04 -3.13
N GLN A 187 -18.05 14.65 -3.23
CA GLN A 187 -19.29 13.96 -3.51
C GLN A 187 -19.28 13.40 -4.93
N GLU A 188 -18.86 14.16 -5.94
CA GLU A 188 -18.71 13.69 -7.32
C GLU A 188 -17.75 12.48 -7.41
N VAL A 189 -16.66 12.48 -6.63
CA VAL A 189 -15.73 11.34 -6.55
C VAL A 189 -16.38 10.13 -5.88
N VAL A 190 -17.08 10.36 -4.76
CA VAL A 190 -17.80 9.33 -4.02
C VAL A 190 -18.87 8.70 -4.89
N ASP A 191 -19.68 9.52 -5.56
CA ASP A 191 -20.76 9.10 -6.44
C ASP A 191 -20.20 8.25 -7.58
N GLU A 192 -19.13 8.71 -8.24
CA GLU A 192 -18.50 7.97 -9.32
C GLU A 192 -17.92 6.63 -8.85
N LEU A 193 -17.19 6.58 -7.73
CA LEU A 193 -16.56 5.34 -7.26
C LEU A 193 -17.58 4.35 -6.69
N ASN A 194 -18.61 4.83 -5.99
CA ASN A 194 -19.63 3.97 -5.40
C ASN A 194 -20.58 3.38 -6.45
N THR A 195 -20.55 3.84 -7.70
CA THR A 195 -21.36 3.22 -8.77
C THR A 195 -21.13 1.71 -8.89
N ASP A 196 -19.88 1.24 -8.80
CA ASP A 196 -19.56 -0.19 -8.87
C ASP A 196 -18.17 -0.51 -8.27
N LEU A 197 -18.06 -0.45 -6.93
CA LEU A 197 -16.82 -0.80 -6.21
C LEU A 197 -16.27 -2.20 -6.58
N PRO A 198 -17.09 -3.27 -6.72
CA PRO A 198 -16.61 -4.57 -7.18
C PRO A 198 -15.99 -4.56 -8.57
N LYS A 199 -16.60 -3.86 -9.53
CA LYS A 199 -16.06 -3.72 -10.88
C LYS A 199 -14.73 -2.98 -10.89
N TYR A 200 -14.63 -1.91 -10.10
CA TYR A 200 -13.40 -1.14 -9.94
C TYR A 200 -12.34 -1.84 -9.07
N LYS A 201 -12.64 -3.04 -8.56
CA LYS A 201 -11.79 -3.76 -7.60
C LYS A 201 -11.47 -2.95 -6.34
N LEU A 202 -12.37 -2.03 -5.94
CA LEU A 202 -12.30 -1.25 -4.70
C LEU A 202 -13.21 -1.86 -3.62
N ASP A 203 -13.34 -3.18 -3.64
CA ASP A 203 -14.27 -4.00 -2.86
C ASP A 203 -13.78 -4.36 -1.45
N THR A 204 -12.57 -3.91 -1.07
CA THR A 204 -12.02 -4.16 0.26
C THR A 204 -11.40 -2.89 0.84
N PRO A 205 -11.42 -2.71 2.18
CA PRO A 205 -10.79 -1.55 2.83
C PRO A 205 -9.31 -1.39 2.49
N VAL A 206 -8.58 -2.50 2.34
CA VAL A 206 -7.15 -2.48 1.98
C VAL A 206 -6.93 -1.95 0.57
N ARG A 207 -7.75 -2.37 -0.41
CA ARG A 207 -7.66 -1.87 -1.78
C ARG A 207 -8.05 -0.40 -1.86
N GLN A 208 -9.10 0.02 -1.16
CA GLN A 208 -9.47 1.44 -1.05
C GLN A 208 -8.34 2.26 -0.43
N ALA A 209 -7.73 1.78 0.66
CA ALA A 209 -6.61 2.47 1.30
C ALA A 209 -5.38 2.59 0.38
N HIS A 210 -5.06 1.52 -0.36
CA HIS A 210 -3.96 1.55 -1.33
C HIS A 210 -4.26 2.54 -2.47
N PHE A 211 -5.47 2.48 -3.03
CA PHE A 211 -5.92 3.38 -4.09
C PHE A 211 -5.83 4.85 -3.66
N PHE A 212 -6.45 5.22 -2.53
CA PHE A 212 -6.42 6.60 -2.04
C PHE A 212 -5.04 7.03 -1.55
N GLY A 213 -4.22 6.09 -1.07
CA GLY A 213 -2.82 6.35 -0.73
C GLY A 213 -2.01 6.79 -1.95
N GLN A 214 -2.15 6.07 -3.07
CA GLN A 214 -1.51 6.42 -4.34
C GLN A 214 -2.04 7.75 -4.89
N VAL A 215 -3.37 7.92 -4.95
CA VAL A 215 -3.97 9.19 -5.40
C VAL A 215 -3.51 10.37 -4.55
N LYS A 216 -3.37 10.20 -3.24
CA LYS A 216 -2.85 11.25 -2.35
C LYS A 216 -1.38 11.58 -2.60
N GLN A 217 -0.57 10.59 -2.95
CA GLN A 217 0.82 10.81 -3.31
C GLN A 217 0.94 11.63 -4.60
N GLU A 218 0.11 11.33 -5.60
CA GLU A 218 0.17 11.96 -6.93
C GLU A 218 -0.56 13.31 -7.01
N ALA A 219 -1.82 13.38 -6.56
CA ALA A 219 -2.64 14.60 -6.63
C ALA A 219 -2.45 15.54 -5.41
N GLY A 220 -1.70 15.10 -4.41
CA GLY A 220 -1.56 15.79 -3.14
C GLY A 220 -2.87 15.87 -2.35
N ALA A 221 -2.96 16.84 -1.44
CA ALA A 221 -4.14 17.05 -0.61
C ALA A 221 -5.38 17.55 -1.39
N LEU A 222 -5.19 17.93 -2.66
CA LEU A 222 -6.20 18.61 -3.47
C LEU A 222 -7.19 17.66 -4.15
N LEU A 223 -6.87 16.37 -4.26
CA LEU A 223 -7.61 15.41 -5.07
C LEU A 223 -7.99 16.01 -6.45
N SER A 224 -7.06 16.76 -7.04
CA SER A 224 -7.29 17.52 -8.26
C SER A 224 -6.92 16.69 -9.47
N GLY A 225 -7.79 16.68 -10.49
CA GLY A 225 -7.48 16.12 -11.81
C GLY A 225 -6.66 17.05 -12.70
N ALA A 226 -6.29 18.25 -12.22
CA ALA A 226 -5.70 19.29 -13.05
C ALA A 226 -4.44 18.81 -13.78
N ALA A 227 -4.27 19.34 -14.99
CA ALA A 227 -3.04 19.17 -15.73
C ALA A 227 -1.85 19.74 -14.94
N GLU A 228 -0.69 19.08 -15.05
CA GLU A 228 0.53 19.59 -14.48
C GLU A 228 0.83 21.01 -14.97
N SER A 229 1.35 21.85 -14.07
CA SER A 229 1.83 23.19 -14.40
C SER A 229 3.34 23.13 -14.56
N LEU A 230 3.82 23.40 -15.77
CA LEU A 230 5.24 23.43 -16.10
C LEU A 230 5.83 24.83 -15.94
N ASN A 231 5.23 25.65 -15.08
CA ASN A 231 5.67 27.03 -14.82
C ASN A 231 6.88 27.07 -13.86
N TYR A 232 8.01 26.54 -14.30
CA TYR A 232 9.28 26.55 -13.57
C TYR A 232 10.14 27.74 -14.00
N ASP A 233 10.96 28.28 -13.09
CA ASP A 233 12.07 29.15 -13.48
C ASP A 233 13.26 28.31 -13.99
N ALA A 234 14.29 28.97 -14.53
CA ALA A 234 15.44 28.28 -15.11
C ALA A 234 16.17 27.36 -14.13
N LYS A 235 16.19 27.70 -12.84
CA LYS A 235 16.81 26.87 -11.80
C LYS A 235 15.95 25.65 -11.51
N GLY A 236 14.64 25.83 -11.42
CA GLY A 236 13.64 24.78 -11.25
C GLY A 236 13.67 23.78 -12.41
N LEU A 237 13.76 24.25 -13.65
CA LEU A 237 13.88 23.38 -14.82
C LEU A 237 15.11 22.46 -14.74
N LYS A 238 16.27 22.99 -14.34
CA LYS A 238 17.50 22.20 -14.15
C LYS A 238 17.40 21.19 -12.99
N ALA A 239 16.59 21.49 -11.99
CA ALA A 239 16.39 20.62 -10.83
C ALA A 239 15.40 19.49 -11.14
N THR A 240 14.24 19.81 -11.70
CA THR A 240 13.14 18.86 -11.96
C THR A 240 13.37 18.07 -13.25
N PHE A 241 13.82 18.72 -14.32
CA PHE A 241 14.01 18.13 -15.65
C PHE A 241 15.50 18.10 -16.00
N GLY A 242 16.30 17.64 -15.04
CA GLY A 242 17.75 17.72 -15.11
C GLY A 242 18.38 16.86 -16.21
N SER A 243 17.71 15.81 -16.67
CA SER A 243 18.17 14.98 -17.80
C SER A 243 18.38 15.80 -19.07
N TYR A 244 17.49 16.77 -19.31
CA TYR A 244 17.53 17.65 -20.48
C TYR A 244 18.22 19.00 -20.14
N TYR A 245 17.66 19.75 -19.19
CA TYR A 245 18.03 21.16 -19.00
C TYR A 245 19.39 21.39 -18.32
N LYS A 246 20.00 20.38 -17.67
CA LYS A 246 21.38 20.52 -17.18
C LYS A 246 22.37 20.62 -18.35
N ASN A 247 22.10 19.88 -19.42
CA ASN A 247 22.91 19.90 -20.63
C ASN A 247 22.53 21.07 -21.56
N HIS A 248 21.37 21.70 -21.34
CA HIS A 248 20.85 22.78 -22.19
C HIS A 248 20.52 24.04 -21.36
N PRO A 249 21.54 24.66 -20.73
CA PRO A 249 21.34 25.74 -19.77
C PRO A 249 20.77 27.02 -20.37
N ASN A 250 21.03 27.30 -21.66
CA ASN A 250 20.49 28.46 -22.37
C ASN A 250 18.99 28.31 -22.60
N GLU A 251 18.56 27.10 -22.96
CA GLU A 251 17.14 26.78 -23.13
C GLU A 251 16.39 26.85 -21.81
N ALA A 252 17.02 26.49 -20.68
CA ALA A 252 16.40 26.66 -19.36
C ALA A 252 16.07 28.14 -19.07
N LEU A 253 16.92 29.07 -19.49
CA LEU A 253 16.69 30.52 -19.34
C LEU A 253 15.61 31.02 -20.30
N GLN A 254 15.59 30.49 -21.53
CA GLN A 254 14.61 30.86 -22.54
C GLN A 254 13.21 30.31 -22.21
N ASP A 255 13.11 29.07 -21.80
CA ASP A 255 11.82 28.42 -21.57
C ASP A 255 11.27 28.72 -20.19
N GLY A 256 12.15 28.85 -19.19
CA GLY A 256 11.77 29.12 -17.81
C GLY A 256 11.08 30.47 -17.63
N ARG A 257 10.30 30.58 -16.56
CA ARG A 257 9.70 31.84 -16.09
C ARG A 257 10.81 32.83 -15.71
N SER A 258 10.59 34.10 -16.04
CA SER A 258 11.35 35.24 -15.57
C SER A 258 10.44 36.21 -14.78
N PRO A 259 10.98 37.26 -14.13
CA PRO A 259 10.15 38.28 -13.47
C PRO A 259 9.14 38.96 -14.41
N THR A 260 9.40 38.97 -15.72
CA THR A 260 8.59 39.68 -16.72
C THR A 260 7.80 38.75 -17.65
N ARG A 261 8.00 37.43 -17.58
CA ARG A 261 7.41 36.46 -18.52
C ARG A 261 7.11 35.12 -17.85
N LYS A 262 5.94 34.54 -18.12
CA LYS A 262 5.61 33.16 -17.72
C LYS A 262 6.48 32.14 -18.46
N ALA A 263 6.65 30.95 -17.89
CA ALA A 263 7.37 29.90 -18.59
C ALA A 263 6.67 29.53 -19.91
N ASN A 264 7.46 29.15 -20.92
CA ASN A 264 6.97 28.55 -22.15
C ASN A 264 6.69 27.06 -21.90
N GLN A 265 5.56 26.78 -21.24
CA GLN A 265 5.20 25.46 -20.75
C GLN A 265 5.06 24.42 -21.87
N GLU A 266 4.58 24.83 -23.05
CA GLU A 266 4.47 23.96 -24.21
C GLU A 266 5.85 23.55 -24.74
N ALA A 267 6.79 24.49 -24.85
CA ALA A 267 8.16 24.17 -25.23
C ALA A 267 8.82 23.24 -24.19
N ILE A 268 8.61 23.50 -22.90
CA ILE A 268 9.12 22.64 -21.82
C ILE A 268 8.58 21.22 -21.96
N ALA A 269 7.26 21.06 -22.11
CA ALA A 269 6.65 19.75 -22.24
C ALA A 269 7.14 19.01 -23.49
N ASN A 270 7.24 19.70 -24.63
CA ASN A 270 7.71 19.10 -25.87
C ASN A 270 9.19 18.69 -25.81
N LYS A 271 10.02 19.39 -25.04
CA LYS A 271 11.44 19.02 -24.85
C LYS A 271 11.61 17.87 -23.86
N VAL A 272 10.79 17.83 -22.82
CA VAL A 272 10.90 16.81 -21.75
C VAL A 272 10.18 15.52 -22.13
N TYR A 273 9.01 15.62 -22.76
CA TYR A 273 8.12 14.50 -23.06
C TYR A 273 7.91 14.27 -24.56
N GLY A 274 8.49 15.07 -25.44
CA GLY A 274 8.36 14.88 -26.89
C GLY A 274 9.39 13.92 -27.49
N PRO A 275 9.25 13.62 -28.80
CA PRO A 275 10.24 12.86 -29.55
C PRO A 275 11.57 13.64 -29.68
N PRO A 276 12.72 12.95 -29.86
CA PRO A 276 12.86 11.50 -30.05
C PRO A 276 13.02 10.70 -28.75
N ASP A 277 13.26 11.36 -27.60
CA ASP A 277 13.71 10.70 -26.37
C ASP A 277 12.55 10.05 -25.56
N SER A 278 11.30 10.42 -25.88
CA SER A 278 10.10 9.96 -25.17
C SER A 278 9.32 8.86 -25.89
N LYS A 279 9.99 8.03 -26.70
CA LYS A 279 9.34 6.88 -27.38
C LYS A 279 8.71 5.89 -26.42
N HIS A 280 9.26 5.76 -25.21
CA HIS A 280 8.72 4.91 -24.15
C HIS A 280 7.36 5.39 -23.60
N LEU A 281 6.94 6.61 -23.95
CA LEU A 281 5.63 7.18 -23.64
C LEU A 281 4.65 7.12 -24.83
N GLY A 282 5.09 6.55 -25.97
CA GLY A 282 4.33 6.56 -27.22
C GLY A 282 4.32 7.89 -27.95
N ASN A 283 5.06 8.89 -27.47
CA ASN A 283 5.09 10.22 -28.07
C ASN A 283 6.01 10.21 -29.30
N THR A 284 5.40 10.24 -30.49
CA THR A 284 6.11 10.17 -31.79
C THR A 284 5.95 11.43 -32.62
N GLU A 285 4.91 12.23 -32.37
CA GLU A 285 4.59 13.40 -33.18
C GLU A 285 5.09 14.69 -32.52
N PRO A 286 5.45 15.72 -33.32
CA PRO A 286 5.68 17.06 -32.80
C PRO A 286 4.46 17.55 -32.00
N GLY A 287 4.70 18.10 -30.80
CA GLY A 287 3.63 18.57 -29.92
C GLY A 287 3.07 17.53 -28.95
N ASP A 288 3.44 16.25 -29.09
CA ASP A 288 2.94 15.18 -28.22
C ASP A 288 3.30 15.38 -26.75
N GLY A 289 4.47 15.97 -26.47
CA GLY A 289 4.90 16.22 -25.10
C GLY A 289 3.94 17.16 -24.36
N TRP A 290 3.51 18.25 -25.00
CA TRP A 290 2.50 19.15 -24.44
C TRP A 290 1.10 18.55 -24.47
N ARG A 291 0.73 17.91 -25.58
CA ARG A 291 -0.60 17.32 -25.78
C ARG A 291 -0.89 16.24 -24.73
N PHE A 292 0.07 15.38 -24.42
CA PHE A 292 -0.05 14.26 -23.49
C PHE A 292 0.75 14.46 -22.19
N ARG A 293 0.93 15.70 -21.75
CA ARG A 293 1.45 16.02 -20.41
C ARG A 293 0.59 15.41 -19.29
N GLY A 294 1.14 15.35 -18.08
CA GLY A 294 0.51 14.80 -16.88
C GLY A 294 -0.87 15.40 -16.60
N ARG A 295 -1.90 14.53 -16.50
CA ARG A 295 -3.28 14.91 -16.14
C ARG A 295 -3.96 13.86 -15.27
N GLY A 296 -5.05 14.26 -14.61
CA GLY A 296 -5.89 13.37 -13.81
C GLY A 296 -5.33 13.12 -12.41
N MET A 297 -6.09 12.40 -11.59
CA MET A 297 -5.77 12.21 -10.17
C MET A 297 -4.56 11.28 -9.93
N LYS A 298 -4.15 10.52 -10.95
CA LYS A 298 -2.94 9.67 -10.93
C LYS A 298 -1.85 10.16 -11.90
N GLN A 299 -1.98 11.39 -12.41
CA GLN A 299 -0.98 12.02 -13.29
C GLN A 299 -0.52 11.12 -14.46
N ILE A 300 -1.45 10.75 -15.35
CA ILE A 300 -1.10 9.97 -16.54
C ILE A 300 -0.41 10.86 -17.58
N THR A 301 0.69 10.37 -18.16
CA THR A 301 1.54 11.10 -19.12
C THR A 301 1.88 10.20 -20.29
N GLY A 302 1.90 10.74 -21.52
CA GLY A 302 2.27 10.01 -22.73
C GLY A 302 1.11 9.44 -23.53
N ARG A 303 1.20 9.50 -24.85
CA ARG A 303 0.19 9.02 -25.79
C ARG A 303 -0.28 7.60 -25.49
N ASP A 304 0.64 6.68 -25.18
CA ASP A 304 0.31 5.28 -24.89
C ASP A 304 -0.63 5.15 -23.70
N ASN A 305 -0.43 5.96 -22.65
CA ASN A 305 -1.29 5.93 -21.48
C ASN A 305 -2.68 6.52 -21.77
N TYR A 306 -2.78 7.55 -22.62
CA TYR A 306 -4.08 8.09 -23.04
C TYR A 306 -4.85 7.11 -23.93
N ASP A 307 -4.14 6.37 -24.79
CA ASP A 307 -4.72 5.33 -25.65
C ASP A 307 -5.17 4.11 -24.83
N ALA A 308 -4.36 3.68 -23.86
CA ALA A 308 -4.72 2.66 -22.88
C ALA A 308 -5.94 3.09 -22.06
N PHE A 309 -6.01 4.35 -21.62
CA PHE A 309 -7.18 4.86 -20.91
C PHE A 309 -8.43 4.82 -21.77
N ARG A 310 -8.37 5.23 -23.04
CA ARG A 310 -9.50 5.13 -23.99
C ARG A 310 -10.05 3.71 -24.06
N THR A 311 -9.16 2.73 -24.20
CA THR A 311 -9.53 1.31 -24.35
C THR A 311 -10.19 0.77 -23.09
N ASN A 312 -9.53 0.92 -21.93
CA ASN A 312 -10.04 0.44 -20.65
C ASN A 312 -11.31 1.20 -20.21
N HIS A 313 -11.43 2.49 -20.53
CA HIS A 313 -12.63 3.25 -20.23
C HIS A 313 -13.85 2.70 -20.98
N LYS A 314 -13.68 2.32 -22.25
CA LYS A 314 -14.74 1.68 -23.03
C LYS A 314 -15.17 0.34 -22.43
N GLU A 315 -14.22 -0.46 -21.95
CA GLU A 315 -14.52 -1.75 -21.30
C GLU A 315 -15.26 -1.58 -19.97
N LEU A 316 -14.78 -0.66 -19.11
CA LEU A 316 -15.33 -0.45 -17.78
C LEU A 316 -16.63 0.36 -17.77
N TRP A 317 -16.83 1.32 -18.67
CA TRP A 317 -18.02 2.17 -18.67
C TRP A 317 -18.93 1.99 -19.90
N GLY A 318 -18.55 1.15 -20.88
CA GLY A 318 -19.32 0.94 -22.11
C GLY A 318 -19.34 2.16 -23.04
N MET A 319 -18.58 3.21 -22.70
CA MET A 319 -18.59 4.50 -23.38
C MET A 319 -17.26 4.74 -24.09
N SER A 320 -17.33 4.99 -25.40
CA SER A 320 -16.16 5.37 -26.19
C SER A 320 -15.93 6.88 -26.09
N VAL A 321 -14.82 7.29 -25.49
CA VAL A 321 -14.39 8.69 -25.41
C VAL A 321 -12.96 8.79 -25.91
N ASP A 322 -12.72 9.63 -26.91
CA ASP A 322 -11.39 9.75 -27.50
C ASP A 322 -10.51 10.73 -26.70
N PHE A 323 -9.77 10.18 -25.73
CA PHE A 323 -8.81 10.94 -24.93
C PHE A 323 -7.52 11.27 -25.70
N VAL A 324 -7.28 10.63 -26.85
CA VAL A 324 -6.14 10.99 -27.71
C VAL A 324 -6.47 12.27 -28.47
N ALA A 325 -7.69 12.37 -29.03
CA ALA A 325 -8.21 13.57 -29.68
C ALA A 325 -8.51 14.71 -28.70
N SER A 326 -8.99 14.40 -27.49
CA SER A 326 -9.37 15.38 -26.47
C SER A 326 -8.71 15.09 -25.11
N PRO A 327 -7.38 15.28 -24.98
CA PRO A 327 -6.63 14.88 -23.78
C PRO A 327 -7.01 15.70 -22.54
N ASP A 328 -7.48 16.95 -22.70
CA ASP A 328 -7.86 17.79 -21.56
C ASP A 328 -9.05 17.24 -20.77
N LYS A 329 -9.88 16.37 -21.37
CA LYS A 329 -10.99 15.68 -20.68
C LYS A 329 -10.51 14.86 -19.49
N VAL A 330 -9.27 14.35 -19.49
CA VAL A 330 -8.69 13.59 -18.37
C VAL A 330 -8.59 14.45 -17.09
N SER A 331 -8.58 15.77 -17.23
CA SER A 331 -8.58 16.68 -16.08
C SER A 331 -9.97 17.02 -15.53
N GLU A 332 -11.03 16.53 -16.17
CA GLU A 332 -12.42 16.86 -15.85
C GLU A 332 -13.12 15.67 -15.18
N MET A 333 -14.10 15.94 -14.31
CA MET A 333 -14.97 14.89 -13.79
C MET A 333 -15.95 14.41 -14.89
N PRO A 334 -16.27 13.10 -14.94
CA PRO A 334 -15.79 12.03 -14.06
C PRO A 334 -14.44 11.43 -14.48
N TYR A 335 -13.90 11.80 -15.64
CA TYR A 335 -12.75 11.14 -16.26
C TYR A 335 -11.47 11.21 -15.43
N ALA A 336 -11.27 12.26 -14.62
CA ALA A 336 -10.15 12.38 -13.71
C ALA A 336 -10.11 11.27 -12.64
N VAL A 337 -11.28 10.83 -12.15
CA VAL A 337 -11.42 9.70 -11.23
C VAL A 337 -11.31 8.39 -12.01
N ARG A 338 -11.98 8.29 -13.15
CA ARG A 338 -11.96 7.07 -13.98
C ARG A 338 -10.56 6.70 -14.45
N SER A 339 -9.74 7.70 -14.80
CA SER A 339 -8.35 7.48 -15.16
C SER A 339 -7.55 6.93 -13.99
N ALA A 340 -7.81 7.39 -12.76
CA ALA A 340 -7.18 6.82 -11.58
C ALA A 340 -7.65 5.38 -11.29
N VAL A 341 -8.90 5.02 -11.61
CA VAL A 341 -9.40 3.64 -11.45
C VAL A 341 -8.73 2.68 -12.44
N VAL A 342 -8.48 3.13 -13.67
CA VAL A 342 -7.86 2.30 -14.72
C VAL A 342 -6.40 1.97 -14.41
N PHE A 343 -5.65 2.93 -13.89
CA PHE A 343 -4.22 2.80 -13.61
C PHE A 343 -3.95 2.46 -12.16
#